data_AF-A0A968J1V2-F1
#
_entry.id   AF-A0A968J1V2-F1
#
_cell.length_a   1.000
_cell.length_b   1.000
_cell.length_c   1.000
_cell.angle_alpha   90.00
_cell.angle_beta   90.00
_cell.angle_gamma   90.00
#
_symmetry.space_group_name_H-M   'P 1'
#
loop_
_entity.id
_entity.type
_entity.pdbx_description
1 polymer ?
#
loop_
_entity_poly.entity_id
_entity_poly.type
_entity_poly.pdbx_seq_one_letter_code
_entity_poly.pdbx_strand_id
1 'polypeptide(L)' 'MENAGSVAALDGVLAALRQHWGYGEFRSPQGEIVANLLQHRDSLVVMATGGGKSICFSCRRC' A
#
# COMPACT_ATOMS: atom_id res chain seq x y z
N MET A 1 -7.89 -12.29 17.97
CA MET A 1 -8.49 -10.94 18.01
C MET A 1 -7.76 -10.09 16.99
N GLU A 2 -8.02 -10.32 15.71
CA GLU A 2 -7.27 -9.74 14.60
C GLU A 2 -7.86 -8.37 14.23
N ASN A 3 -7.22 -7.35 14.79
CA ASN A 3 -7.11 -5.95 14.40
C ASN A 3 -8.03 -5.42 13.26
N ALA A 4 -9.30 -5.12 13.58
CA ALA A 4 -10.25 -4.44 12.69
C ALA A 4 -9.75 -3.07 12.16
N GLY A 5 -8.79 -2.43 12.85
CA GLY A 5 -8.16 -1.19 12.40
C GLY A 5 -7.26 -1.36 11.16
N SER A 6 -6.71 -2.56 10.94
CA SER A 6 -5.86 -2.85 9.77
C SER A 6 -6.67 -3.04 8.49
N VAL A 7 -7.89 -3.58 8.59
CA VAL A 7 -8.77 -3.84 7.43
C VAL A 7 -9.35 -2.55 6.88
N ALA A 8 -9.87 -1.68 7.76
CA ALA A 8 -10.40 -0.38 7.35
C ALA A 8 -9.35 0.54 6.71
N ALA A 9 -8.10 0.47 7.19
CA ALA A 9 -6.99 1.21 6.59
C ALA A 9 -6.65 0.69 5.19
N LEU A 10 -6.65 -0.63 4.98
CA LEU A 10 -6.35 -1.22 3.67
C LEU A 10 -7.43 -0.86 2.63
N ASP A 11 -8.69 -0.85 3.02
CA ASP A 11 -9.82 -0.46 2.16
C ASP A 11 -9.69 1.00 1.69
N GLY A 12 -9.31 1.91 2.60
CA GLY A 12 -9.04 3.31 2.25
C GLY A 12 -7.88 3.45 1.27
N VAL A 13 -6.83 2.66 1.45
CA VAL A 13 -5.69 2.67 0.51
C VAL A 13 -6.08 2.07 -0.85
N LEU A 14 -6.87 1.00 -0.90
CA LEU A 14 -7.37 0.44 -2.16
C LEU A 14 -8.29 1.42 -2.91
N ALA A 15 -9.10 2.20 -2.18
CA ALA A 15 -9.91 3.25 -2.78
C ALA A 15 -9.02 4.34 -3.42
N ALA A 16 -7.97 4.79 -2.73
CA ALA A 16 -7.00 5.74 -3.28
C ALA A 16 -6.23 5.16 -4.49
N LEU A 17 -5.86 3.87 -4.43
CA LEU A 17 -5.22 3.16 -5.53
C LEU A 17 -6.09 3.20 -6.80
N ARG A 18 -7.39 2.92 -6.65
CA ARG A 18 -8.37 2.96 -7.73
C ARG A 18 -8.59 4.38 -8.26
N GLN A 19 -8.71 5.38 -7.38
CA GLN A 19 -8.99 6.76 -7.78
C GLN A 19 -7.83 7.43 -8.52
N HIS A 20 -6.59 7.22 -8.08
CA HIS A 20 -5.43 7.92 -8.65
C HIS A 20 -4.72 7.14 -9.76
N TRP A 21 -4.75 5.81 -9.71
CA TRP A 21 -4.02 4.96 -10.67
C TRP A 21 -4.90 3.97 -11.43
N GLY A 22 -6.18 3.83 -11.09
CA GLY A 22 -7.11 2.93 -11.79
C GLY A 22 -6.88 1.43 -11.52
N TYR A 23 -6.00 1.07 -10.58
CA TYR A 23 -5.74 -0.33 -10.25
C TYR A 23 -6.72 -0.84 -9.20
N GLY A 24 -7.33 -2.01 -9.45
CA GLY A 24 -8.24 -2.66 -8.51
C GLY A 24 -7.56 -3.42 -7.37
N GLU A 25 -6.28 -3.74 -7.53
CA GLU A 25 -5.50 -4.53 -6.58
C GLU A 25 -4.02 -4.14 -6.62
N PHE A 26 -3.31 -4.41 -5.53
CA PHE A 26 -1.87 -4.28 -5.46
C PHE A 26 -1.18 -5.44 -6.18
N ARG A 27 -0.15 -5.14 -6.98
CA ARG A 27 0.71 -6.18 -7.54
C ARG A 27 1.69 -6.65 -6.47
N SER A 28 2.00 -7.93 -6.40
CA SER A 28 3.06 -8.40 -5.50
C SER A 28 4.40 -7.75 -5.85
N PRO A 29 5.21 -7.26 -4.88
CA PRO A 29 5.03 -7.30 -3.42
C PRO A 29 4.38 -6.04 -2.79
N GLN A 30 3.73 -5.18 -3.56
CA GLN A 30 3.22 -3.87 -3.12
C GLN A 30 2.24 -3.95 -1.93
N GLY A 31 1.38 -4.98 -1.88
CA GLY A 31 0.42 -5.15 -0.79
C GLY A 31 1.08 -5.39 0.57
N GLU A 32 2.14 -6.21 0.62
CA GLU A 32 2.91 -6.48 1.84
C GLU A 32 3.66 -5.21 2.31
N ILE A 33 4.20 -4.45 1.36
CA ILE A 33 4.87 -3.18 1.65
C ILE A 33 3.89 -2.20 2.29
N VAL A 34 2.71 -2.02 1.69
CA VAL A 34 1.67 -1.13 2.21
C VAL A 34 1.19 -1.59 3.59
N ALA A 35 0.99 -2.90 3.78
CA ALA A 35 0.61 -3.44 5.08
C ALA A 35 1.66 -3.15 6.17
N ASN A 36 2.96 -3.30 5.86
CA ASN A 36 4.03 -2.95 6.79
C ASN A 36 4.08 -1.44 7.09
N LEU A 37 3.86 -0.60 6.07
CA LEU A 37 3.81 0.86 6.22
C LEU A 37 2.63 1.32 7.11
N LEU A 38 1.45 0.71 6.94
CA LEU A 38 0.27 0.96 7.77
C LEU A 38 0.48 0.51 9.22
N GLN A 39 1.36 -0.47 9.46
CA GLN A 39 1.79 -0.89 10.79
C GLN A 39 2.92 -0.03 11.37
N HIS A 40 3.27 1.09 10.72
CA HIS A 40 4.38 1.97 11.11
C HIS A 40 5.74 1.24 11.21
N ARG A 41 5.93 0.16 10.44
CA ARG A 41 7.21 -0.55 10.37
C ARG A 41 8.08 0.02 9.27
N ASP A 42 9.37 0.15 9.55
CA ASP A 42 10.34 0.50 8.53
C ASP A 42 10.48 -0.65 7.53
N SER A 43 10.46 -0.32 6.24
CA SER A 43 10.54 -1.29 5.14
C SER A 43 11.53 -0.80 4.09
N LEU A 44 12.55 -1.61 3.81
CA LEU A 44 13.46 -1.38 2.69
C LEU A 44 12.89 -2.04 1.43
N VAL A 45 12.52 -1.23 0.44
CA VAL A 45 11.90 -1.70 -0.80
C VAL A 45 12.87 -1.58 -1.96
N VAL A 46 13.23 -2.72 -2.56
CA VAL A 46 14.03 -2.79 -3.79
C VAL A 46 13.15 -3.32 -4.91
N MET A 47 12.85 -2.49 -5.91
CA MET A 47 12.11 -2.91 -7.11
C MET A 47 12.76 -2.28 -8.35
N ALA A 48 12.57 -2.87 -9.53
CA ALA A 48 13.00 -2.30 -10.80
C ALA A 48 12.26 -0.98 -11.12
N THR A 49 12.88 -0.09 -11.91
CA THR A 49 12.21 1.10 -12.48
C THR A 49 10.97 0.67 -13.28
N GLY A 50 9.85 1.37 -13.09
CA GLY A 50 8.54 0.96 -13.65
C GLY A 50 7.71 -0.01 -12.78
N GLY A 51 8.28 -0.60 -11.72
CA GLY A 51 7.58 -1.54 -10.83
C GLY A 51 6.56 -0.93 -9.86
N GLY A 52 6.34 0.38 -9.87
CA GLY A 52 5.35 1.03 -8.99
C GLY A 52 5.83 1.36 -7.57
N LYS A 53 7.14 1.59 -7.37
CA LYS A 53 7.68 2.02 -6.05
C LYS A 53 7.02 3.30 -5.51
N SER A 54 6.73 4.26 -6.38
CA SER A 54 6.08 5.52 -6.00
C SER A 54 4.68 5.33 -5.44
N ILE A 55 3.90 4.36 -5.94
CA ILE A 55 2.56 4.00 -5.43
C ILE A 55 2.64 3.58 -3.96
N CYS A 56 3.65 2.79 -3.58
CA CYS A 56 3.80 2.30 -2.21
C CYS A 56 4.07 3.43 -1.21
N PHE A 57 4.79 4.48 -1.61
CA PHE A 57 5.12 5.62 -0.74
C PHE A 57 4.08 6.74 -0.75
N SER A 58 3.31 6.89 -1.83
CA SER A 58 2.25 7.92 -1.92
C SER A 58 1.13 7.72 -0.89
N CYS A 59 0.92 6.50 -0.40
CA CYS A 59 -0.14 6.18 0.55
C CYS A 59 0.13 6.67 1.99
N ARG A 60 1.32 7.23 2.28
CA ARG A 60 1.68 7.72 3.63
C ARG A 60 1.27 9.18 3.90
N ARG A 61 0.60 9.84 2.94
CA ARG A 61 0.34 11.29 2.98
C ARG A 61 -1.14 11.68 2.92
N CYS A 62 -2.05 10.72 3.01
CA CYS A 62 -3.49 10.96 3.14
C CYS A 62 -3.94 10.84 4.59
#